data_AF-A0A2P6NTG3-F1
#
_entry.id   AF-A0A2P6NTG3-F1
#
_cell.length_a   1.000
_cell.length_b   1.000
_cell.length_c   1.000
_cell.angle_alpha   90.00
_cell.angle_beta   90.00
_cell.angle_gamma   90.00
#
_symmetry.space_group_name_H-M   'P 1'
#
loop_
_entity.id
_entity.type
_entity.pdbx_description
1 polymer ?
#
loop_
_entity_poly.entity_id
_entity_poly.type
_entity_poly.pdbx_seq_one_letter_code
_entity_poly.pdbx_strand_id
1 'polypeptide(L)'
;MAHLSNSKDTRIIQGGSITLPCKSCLQGFYASDIVQKTTDNHYFHSRCFNCATCKHPFVLPMEQQTEHNLNSSKPLLVEKVHEVKGLPYCVKCYPAACQNRCSQCTKVIKSSMPFMQMKGNSNMYHPECFVCSNENCNTKLSGGYIIKAGKGYCPSCGAK
;
A
#
# COMPACT_ATOMS: atom_id res chain seq x y z
N MET A 1 -9.98 0.18 -15.44
CA MET A 1 -9.33 -0.89 -16.22
C MET A 1 -8.34 -1.59 -15.30
N ALA A 2 -8.67 -2.77 -14.77
CA ALA A 2 -7.79 -3.50 -13.85
C ALA A 2 -6.91 -4.45 -14.67
N HIS A 3 -5.61 -4.18 -14.71
CA HIS A 3 -4.65 -5.03 -15.38
C HIS A 3 -4.43 -6.30 -14.56
N LEU A 4 -4.85 -7.45 -15.09
CA LEU A 4 -4.45 -8.76 -14.60
C LEU A 4 -2.99 -8.99 -15.01
N SER A 5 -2.13 -9.41 -14.09
CA SER A 5 -0.75 -9.73 -14.41
C SER A 5 -0.36 -11.12 -13.93
N ASN A 6 -0.01 -11.94 -14.91
CA ASN A 6 0.63 -13.23 -14.75
C ASN A 6 2.14 -12.97 -14.84
N SER A 7 2.79 -12.60 -13.71
CA SER A 7 4.18 -12.14 -13.73
C SER A 7 5.15 -13.31 -13.78
N LYS A 8 5.73 -13.57 -14.96
CA LYS A 8 6.74 -14.62 -15.20
C LYS A 8 8.17 -14.25 -14.76
N ASP A 9 8.41 -13.06 -14.22
CA ASP A 9 9.76 -12.52 -13.99
C ASP A 9 10.24 -12.62 -12.54
N THR A 10 10.57 -13.83 -12.09
CA THR A 10 11.51 -14.02 -10.98
C THR A 10 12.87 -14.23 -11.63
N ARG A 11 13.57 -13.14 -11.99
CA ARG A 11 14.93 -13.21 -12.53
C ARG A 11 15.92 -13.03 -11.38
N ILE A 12 16.83 -13.99 -11.26
CA ILE A 12 18.08 -13.87 -10.51
C ILE A 12 18.88 -12.72 -11.16
N ILE A 13 19.36 -11.78 -10.34
CA ILE A 13 20.04 -10.58 -10.84
C ILE A 13 21.41 -10.99 -11.39
N GLN A 14 21.53 -11.11 -12.71
CA GLN A 14 22.78 -10.87 -13.42
C GLN A 14 22.67 -9.51 -14.12
N GLY A 15 23.38 -8.51 -13.60
CA GLY A 15 23.79 -7.32 -14.37
C GLY A 15 23.02 -6.01 -14.24
N GLY A 16 22.05 -5.85 -13.32
CA GLY A 16 21.34 -4.57 -13.12
C GLY A 16 21.14 -4.24 -11.65
N SER A 17 21.75 -3.16 -11.16
CA SER A 17 21.62 -2.73 -9.76
C SER A 17 20.23 -2.16 -9.50
N ILE A 18 19.42 -2.86 -8.71
CA ILE A 18 18.15 -2.32 -8.18
C ILE A 18 18.51 -1.22 -7.18
N THR A 19 18.31 0.04 -7.54
CA THR A 19 18.59 1.19 -6.67
C THR A 19 17.47 1.50 -5.68
N LEU A 20 16.26 0.97 -5.94
CA LEU A 20 15.09 1.18 -5.09
C LEU A 20 15.08 0.18 -3.91
N PRO A 21 14.77 0.63 -2.68
CA PRO A 21 14.72 -0.26 -1.54
C PRO A 21 13.48 -1.17 -1.61
N CYS A 22 13.51 -2.25 -0.81
CA CYS A 22 12.33 -3.08 -0.62
C CYS A 22 11.17 -2.23 -0.10
N LYS A 23 10.03 -2.28 -0.79
CA LYS A 23 8.85 -1.47 -0.44
C LYS A 23 8.20 -1.84 0.90
N SER A 24 8.51 -3.02 1.43
CA SER A 24 7.96 -3.54 2.69
C SER A 24 8.85 -3.23 3.90
N CYS A 25 10.16 -3.52 3.83
CA CYS A 25 11.09 -3.33 4.95
C CYS A 25 11.98 -2.08 4.82
N LEU A 26 11.93 -1.39 3.66
CA LEU A 26 12.72 -0.20 3.33
C LEU A 26 14.24 -0.40 3.28
N GLN A 27 14.70 -1.65 3.34
CA GLN A 27 16.12 -1.99 3.21
C GLN A 27 16.51 -2.20 1.74
N GLY A 28 17.78 -1.97 1.42
CA GLY A 28 18.35 -2.28 0.11
C GLY A 28 18.40 -3.77 -0.19
N PHE A 29 18.87 -4.10 -1.39
CA PHE A 29 19.05 -5.47 -1.86
C PHE A 29 20.53 -5.80 -2.00
N TYR A 30 20.91 -7.01 -1.60
CA TYR A 30 22.21 -7.61 -1.88
C TYR A 30 22.16 -8.45 -3.16
N ALA A 31 23.32 -8.72 -3.76
CA ALA A 31 23.41 -9.56 -4.97
C ALA A 31 22.84 -10.98 -4.77
N SER A 32 22.87 -11.49 -3.54
CA SER A 32 22.31 -12.80 -3.17
C SER A 32 20.81 -12.79 -2.89
N ASP A 33 20.16 -11.62 -2.87
CA ASP A 33 18.75 -11.54 -2.51
C ASP A 33 17.87 -12.10 -3.62
N ILE A 34 16.91 -12.93 -3.22
CA ILE A 34 15.81 -13.31 -4.09
C ILE A 34 14.77 -12.19 -4.03
N VAL A 35 14.56 -11.53 -5.18
CA VAL A 35 13.68 -10.37 -5.31
C VAL A 35 12.41 -10.74 -6.05
N GLN A 36 11.28 -10.37 -5.46
CA GLN A 36 9.96 -10.35 -6.10
C GLN A 36 9.66 -8.94 -6.56
N LYS A 37 8.98 -8.81 -7.70
CA LYS A 37 8.55 -7.50 -8.22
C LYS A 37 7.07 -7.53 -8.57
N THR A 38 6.40 -6.40 -8.39
CA THR A 38 5.05 -6.18 -8.91
C THR A 38 5.10 -5.60 -10.33
N THR A 39 3.94 -5.37 -10.95
CA THR A 39 3.87 -4.76 -12.30
C THR A 39 4.31 -3.32 -12.33
N ASP A 40 4.10 -2.59 -11.24
CA ASP A 40 4.43 -1.17 -11.16
C ASP A 40 5.88 -0.96 -10.69
N ASN A 41 6.75 -1.97 -10.90
CA ASN A 41 8.16 -1.97 -10.51
C ASN A 41 8.42 -1.69 -9.02
N HIS A 42 7.54 -2.15 -8.13
CA HIS A 42 7.85 -2.22 -6.70
C HIS A 42 8.58 -3.53 -6.39
N TYR A 43 9.68 -3.43 -5.65
CA TYR A 43 10.57 -4.56 -5.35
C TYR A 43 10.42 -5.01 -3.90
N PHE A 44 10.54 -6.31 -3.67
CA PHE A 44 10.37 -6.95 -2.37
C PHE A 44 11.40 -8.07 -2.20
N HIS A 45 11.97 -8.23 -1.01
CA HIS A 45 12.65 -9.49 -0.68
C HIS A 45 11.61 -10.63 -0.75
N SER A 46 12.05 -11.84 -1.07
CA SER A 46 11.14 -13.00 -1.13
C SER A 46 10.30 -13.17 0.14
N ARG A 47 10.90 -12.99 1.32
CA ARG A 47 10.21 -13.01 2.63
C ARG A 47 9.33 -11.79 2.93
N CYS A 48 9.52 -10.71 2.20
CA CYS A 48 8.81 -9.45 2.36
C CYS A 48 7.62 -9.32 1.40
N PHE A 49 7.52 -10.22 0.42
CA PHE A 49 6.44 -10.26 -0.55
C PHE A 49 5.22 -11.01 0.00
N ASN A 50 4.59 -10.37 0.99
CA ASN A 50 3.43 -10.88 1.72
C ASN A 50 2.27 -9.90 1.62
N CYS A 51 1.05 -10.38 1.83
CA CYS A 51 -0.13 -9.53 1.85
C CYS A 51 0.01 -8.41 2.88
N ALA A 52 -0.12 -7.16 2.46
CA ALA A 52 0.08 -6.01 3.34
C ALA A 52 -0.90 -5.99 4.54
N THR A 53 -2.08 -6.60 4.37
CA THR A 53 -3.10 -6.74 5.43
C THR A 53 -2.86 -7.96 6.32
N CYS A 54 -2.97 -9.18 5.78
CA CYS A 54 -2.96 -10.41 6.60
C CYS A 54 -1.58 -11.05 6.77
N LYS A 55 -0.55 -10.50 6.12
CA LYS A 55 0.84 -11.02 6.12
C LYS A 55 1.01 -12.42 5.55
N HIS A 56 -0.03 -13.00 4.93
CA HIS A 56 0.07 -14.26 4.21
C HIS A 56 1.14 -14.17 3.10
N PRO A 57 2.11 -15.10 3.05
CA PRO A 57 3.15 -15.09 2.03
C PRO A 57 2.58 -15.49 0.67
N PHE A 58 3.04 -14.84 -0.41
CA PHE A 58 2.62 -15.20 -1.77
C PHE A 58 3.49 -16.27 -2.43
N VAL A 59 4.62 -16.56 -1.79
CA VAL A 59 5.66 -17.44 -2.28
C VAL A 59 5.80 -18.60 -1.30
N LEU A 60 5.76 -19.84 -1.79
CA LEU A 60 6.02 -20.99 -0.93
C LEU A 60 7.50 -21.07 -0.54
N PRO A 61 7.82 -21.42 0.72
CA PRO A 61 9.17 -21.80 1.12
C PRO A 61 9.70 -22.97 0.30
N MET A 62 10.98 -22.93 -0.08
CA MET A 62 11.61 -23.97 -0.92
C MET A 62 11.52 -25.38 -0.30
N GLU A 63 11.45 -25.49 1.02
CA GLU A 63 11.37 -26.75 1.76
C GLU A 63 10.08 -27.55 1.50
N GLN A 64 9.01 -26.91 1.02
CA GLN A 64 7.72 -27.55 0.72
C GLN A 64 7.56 -27.93 -0.76
N GLN A 65 8.62 -27.80 -1.58
CA GLN A 65 8.57 -28.01 -3.03
C GLN A 65 8.85 -29.47 -3.46
N THR A 66 9.08 -30.40 -2.52
CA THR A 66 9.56 -31.77 -2.79
C THR A 66 8.53 -32.75 -3.36
N GLU A 67 7.23 -32.41 -3.41
CA GLU A 67 6.19 -33.35 -3.88
C GLU A 67 5.81 -33.15 -5.36
N HIS A 68 6.17 -32.02 -5.96
CA HIS A 68 5.94 -31.74 -7.37
C HIS A 68 7.26 -31.45 -8.07
N ASN A 69 7.94 -32.54 -8.47
CA ASN A 69 9.14 -32.62 -9.31
C ASN A 69 9.39 -31.41 -10.22
N LEU A 70 10.11 -30.39 -9.73
CA LEU A 70 10.70 -29.37 -10.59
C LEU A 70 12.01 -28.90 -9.98
N ASN A 71 13.11 -29.26 -10.65
CA ASN A 71 14.48 -28.82 -10.37
C ASN A 71 14.66 -27.32 -10.66
N SER A 72 13.83 -26.46 -10.08
CA SER A 72 13.77 -25.03 -10.41
C SER A 72 14.16 -24.24 -9.17
N SER A 73 15.30 -23.56 -9.23
CA SER A 73 15.80 -22.62 -8.21
C SER A 73 14.91 -21.37 -8.05
N LYS A 74 13.64 -21.43 -8.44
CA LYS A 74 12.72 -20.31 -8.58
C LYS A 74 11.59 -20.44 -7.55
N PRO A 75 11.38 -19.40 -6.71
CA PRO A 75 10.23 -19.36 -5.81
C PRO A 75 8.92 -19.38 -6.60
N LEU A 76 8.02 -20.28 -6.23
CA LEU A 76 6.72 -20.42 -6.89
C LEU A 76 5.71 -19.46 -6.28
N LEU A 77 5.11 -18.61 -7.11
CA LEU A 77 3.95 -17.81 -6.72
C LEU A 77 2.72 -18.72 -6.65
N VAL A 78 2.09 -18.80 -5.49
CA VAL A 78 0.99 -19.75 -5.27
C VAL A 78 -0.40 -19.13 -5.28
N GLU A 79 -0.48 -17.81 -5.27
CA GLU A 79 -1.75 -17.10 -5.35
C GLU A 79 -1.65 -15.87 -6.25
N LYS A 80 -2.80 -15.44 -6.76
CA LYS A 80 -2.91 -14.18 -7.48
C LYS A 80 -2.69 -13.00 -6.53
N VAL A 81 -1.78 -12.11 -6.90
CA VAL A 81 -1.45 -10.89 -6.15
C VAL A 81 -2.08 -9.68 -6.83
N HIS A 82 -2.69 -8.80 -6.04
CA HIS A 82 -3.19 -7.51 -6.47
C HIS A 82 -2.36 -6.39 -5.86
N GLU A 83 -2.08 -5.34 -6.62
CA GLU A 83 -1.34 -4.19 -6.15
C GLU A 83 -2.27 -3.00 -5.89
N VAL A 84 -2.17 -2.39 -4.70
CA VAL A 84 -2.88 -1.14 -4.37
C VAL A 84 -1.88 -0.20 -3.71
N LYS A 85 -1.69 1.00 -4.28
CA LYS A 85 -0.76 2.04 -3.78
C LYS A 85 0.67 1.51 -3.53
N GLY A 86 1.16 0.62 -4.40
CA GLY A 86 2.49 0.03 -4.28
C GLY A 86 2.62 -1.11 -3.30
N LEU A 87 1.51 -1.60 -2.72
CA LEU A 87 1.52 -2.70 -1.75
C LEU A 87 0.77 -3.91 -2.30
N PRO A 88 1.25 -5.14 -2.04
CA PRO A 88 0.64 -6.35 -2.55
C PRO A 88 -0.44 -6.90 -1.60
N TYR A 89 -1.53 -7.41 -2.16
CA TYR A 89 -2.70 -7.93 -1.44
C TYR A 89 -3.16 -9.26 -2.04
N CYS A 90 -3.58 -10.19 -1.19
CA CYS A 90 -4.24 -11.41 -1.64
C CYS A 90 -5.64 -11.09 -2.17
N VAL A 91 -6.23 -12.03 -2.93
CA VAL A 91 -7.58 -11.91 -3.50
C VAL A 91 -8.63 -11.59 -2.42
N LYS A 92 -8.48 -12.15 -1.22
CA LYS A 92 -9.41 -11.93 -0.09
C LYS A 92 -9.32 -10.52 0.50
N CYS A 93 -8.11 -9.95 0.58
CA CYS A 93 -7.89 -8.64 1.20
C CYS A 93 -7.97 -7.47 0.21
N TYR A 94 -7.77 -7.73 -1.08
CA TYR A 94 -7.77 -6.70 -2.12
C TYR A 94 -9.03 -5.81 -2.13
N PRO A 95 -10.27 -6.34 -2.04
CA PRO A 95 -11.47 -5.50 -2.08
C PRO A 95 -11.50 -4.43 -0.99
N ALA A 96 -11.03 -4.76 0.21
CA ALA A 96 -10.97 -3.83 1.34
C ALA A 96 -9.83 -2.81 1.19
N ALA A 97 -8.74 -3.16 0.49
CA ALA A 97 -7.62 -2.25 0.23
C ALA A 97 -7.96 -1.14 -0.78
N CYS A 98 -8.88 -1.42 -1.71
CA CYS A 98 -9.37 -0.44 -2.70
C CYS A 98 -10.34 0.59 -2.12
N GLN A 99 -10.81 0.40 -0.89
CA GLN A 99 -11.79 1.30 -0.29
C GLN A 99 -11.14 2.59 0.19
N ASN A 100 -11.74 3.72 -0.19
CA ASN A 100 -11.40 5.01 0.39
C ASN A 100 -11.76 4.99 1.87
N ARG A 101 -10.85 5.43 2.73
CA ARG A 101 -11.06 5.48 4.19
C ARG A 101 -10.91 6.90 4.69
N CYS A 102 -11.76 7.26 5.63
CA CYS A 102 -11.68 8.54 6.30
C CYS A 102 -10.40 8.61 7.14
N SER A 103 -9.63 9.67 6.95
CA SER A 103 -8.35 9.86 7.65
C SER A 103 -8.51 10.24 9.13
N GLN A 104 -9.74 10.60 9.55
CA GLN A 104 -10.08 10.87 10.94
C GLN A 104 -10.63 9.62 11.65
N CYS A 105 -11.66 8.98 11.11
CA CYS A 105 -12.36 7.88 11.78
C CYS A 105 -12.00 6.48 11.27
N THR A 106 -11.16 6.38 10.23
CA THR A 106 -10.69 5.12 9.56
C THR A 106 -11.77 4.27 8.88
N LYS A 107 -13.05 4.64 9.02
CA LYS A 107 -14.18 3.98 8.36
C LYS A 107 -14.18 4.26 6.85
N VAL A 108 -14.80 3.34 6.11
CA VAL A 108 -14.91 3.42 4.66
C VAL A 108 -15.78 4.61 4.24
N ILE A 109 -15.30 5.37 3.27
CA ILE A 109 -16.07 6.35 2.50
C ILE A 109 -16.58 5.60 1.28
N LYS A 110 -17.88 5.28 1.27
CA LYS A 110 -18.51 4.60 0.12
C LYS A 110 -18.42 5.53 -1.10
N SER A 111 -18.11 4.98 -2.27
CA SER A 111 -17.93 5.78 -3.50
C SER A 111 -19.17 6.59 -3.91
N SER A 112 -20.35 6.24 -3.42
CA SER A 112 -21.61 6.96 -3.66
C SER A 112 -21.83 8.15 -2.71
N MET A 113 -21.03 8.31 -1.66
CA MET A 113 -21.19 9.34 -0.64
C MET A 113 -20.31 10.56 -0.94
N PRO A 114 -20.76 11.79 -0.62
CA PRO A 114 -19.90 12.95 -0.69
C PRO A 114 -18.73 12.79 0.28
N PHE A 115 -17.57 13.33 -0.09
CA PHE A 115 -16.37 13.34 0.73
C PHE A 115 -15.66 14.68 0.64
N MET A 116 -14.87 14.99 1.66
CA MET A 116 -13.97 16.12 1.67
C MET A 116 -12.55 15.62 1.43
N GLN A 117 -11.81 16.29 0.56
CA GLN A 117 -10.38 16.04 0.37
C GLN A 117 -9.60 17.26 0.86
N MET A 118 -8.58 17.01 1.67
CA MET A 118 -7.71 18.09 2.15
C MET A 118 -6.80 18.57 1.02
N LYS A 119 -6.72 19.89 0.83
CA LYS A 119 -5.83 20.47 -0.17
C LYS A 119 -4.38 20.10 0.15
N GLY A 120 -3.60 19.79 -0.88
CA GLY A 120 -2.18 19.47 -0.73
C GLY A 120 -1.87 18.03 -0.31
N ASN A 121 -2.87 17.16 -0.11
CA ASN A 121 -2.63 15.72 0.03
C ASN A 121 -3.82 14.87 -0.48
N SER A 122 -3.67 13.55 -0.36
CA SER A 122 -4.68 12.56 -0.77
C SER A 122 -5.59 12.11 0.38
N ASN A 123 -5.62 12.82 1.50
CA ASN A 123 -6.43 12.42 2.65
C ASN A 123 -7.89 12.75 2.37
N MET A 124 -8.73 11.73 2.51
CA MET A 124 -10.17 11.83 2.36
C MET A 124 -10.83 11.78 3.72
N TYR A 125 -11.95 12.49 3.86
CA TYR A 125 -12.72 12.62 5.08
C TYR A 125 -14.20 12.52 4.75
N HIS A 126 -15.00 11.95 5.66
CA HIS A 126 -16.43 12.24 5.62
C HIS A 126 -16.68 13.73 5.87
N PRO A 127 -17.75 14.33 5.34
CA PRO A 127 -18.07 15.74 5.56
C PRO A 127 -18.10 16.16 7.03
N GLU A 128 -18.61 15.30 7.91
CA GLU A 128 -18.65 15.51 9.36
C GLU A 128 -17.30 15.29 10.06
N CYS A 129 -16.41 14.52 9.44
CA CYS A 129 -15.07 14.23 9.96
C CYS A 129 -14.04 15.29 9.56
N PHE A 130 -14.37 16.19 8.64
CA PHE A 130 -13.45 17.22 8.16
C PHE A 130 -13.50 18.47 9.06
N VAL A 131 -12.91 18.31 10.25
CA VAL A 131 -12.88 19.30 11.33
C VAL A 131 -11.47 19.76 11.68
N CYS A 132 -11.37 20.85 12.44
CA CYS A 132 -10.10 21.41 12.91
C CYS A 132 -9.25 20.35 13.64
N SER A 133 -7.94 20.34 13.36
CA SER A 133 -6.98 19.41 13.97
C SER A 133 -6.54 19.82 15.39
N ASN A 134 -7.07 20.91 15.94
CA ASN A 134 -6.87 21.27 17.33
C ASN A 134 -7.83 20.44 18.19
N GLU A 135 -7.30 19.68 19.16
CA GLU A 135 -8.05 18.71 19.97
C GLU A 135 -9.26 19.33 20.71
N ASN A 136 -9.17 20.61 21.07
CA ASN A 136 -10.25 21.32 21.75
C ASN A 136 -11.18 22.09 20.79
N CYS A 137 -11.16 21.76 19.48
CA CYS A 137 -11.91 22.46 18.46
C CYS A 137 -12.53 21.49 17.44
N ASN A 138 -13.86 21.49 17.33
CA ASN A 138 -14.60 20.65 16.38
C ASN A 138 -15.17 21.45 15.19
N THR A 139 -14.62 22.63 14.90
CA THR A 139 -15.08 23.47 13.78
C THR A 139 -14.90 22.76 12.45
N LYS A 140 -15.97 22.66 11.66
CA LYS A 140 -15.94 22.14 10.28
C LYS A 140 -15.09 23.03 9.39
N LEU A 141 -14.26 22.43 8.54
CA LEU A 141 -13.32 23.14 7.68
C LEU A 141 -13.86 23.42 6.27
N SER A 142 -15.15 23.20 6.02
CA SER A 142 -15.76 23.45 4.69
C SER A 142 -15.77 24.93 4.30
N GLY A 143 -15.74 25.86 5.26
CA GLY A 143 -15.79 27.31 5.06
C GLY A 143 -14.43 28.01 4.90
N GLY A 144 -13.34 27.26 4.70
CA GLY A 144 -11.97 27.79 4.64
C GLY A 144 -11.14 27.40 5.87
N TYR A 145 -9.85 27.13 5.64
CA TYR A 145 -8.94 26.59 6.64
C TYR A 145 -7.49 26.89 6.29
N ILE A 146 -6.62 26.83 7.29
CA ILE A 146 -5.17 26.99 7.19
C ILE A 146 -4.54 25.61 7.33
N ILE A 147 -3.56 25.29 6.49
CA ILE A 147 -2.80 24.04 6.59
C ILE A 147 -1.47 24.32 7.28
N LYS A 148 -1.19 23.64 8.39
CA LYS A 148 0.11 23.65 9.07
C LYS A 148 0.59 22.21 9.26
N ALA A 149 1.82 21.89 8.85
CA ALA A 149 2.41 20.55 8.97
C ALA A 149 1.49 19.41 8.46
N GLY A 150 0.81 19.63 7.33
CA GLY A 150 -0.11 18.65 6.74
C GLY A 150 -1.44 18.44 7.49
N LYS A 151 -1.74 19.25 8.51
CA LYS A 151 -2.98 19.24 9.28
C LYS A 151 -3.80 20.50 9.00
N GLY A 152 -5.13 20.35 8.93
CA GLY A 152 -6.06 21.45 8.69
C GLY A 152 -6.54 22.10 9.98
N TYR A 153 -6.48 23.42 10.06
CA TYR A 153 -6.92 24.22 11.20
C TYR A 153 -7.93 25.28 10.76
N CYS A 154 -8.94 25.55 11.59
CA CYS A 154 -9.83 26.69 11.35
C CYS A 154 -9.05 28.01 11.52
N PRO A 155 -9.52 29.13 10.94
CA PRO A 155 -8.80 30.40 11.00
C PRO A 155 -8.43 30.85 12.43
N SER A 156 -9.32 30.65 13.41
CA SER A 156 -9.08 31.04 14.80
C SER A 156 -8.02 30.18 15.51
N CYS A 157 -7.88 28.91 15.15
CA CYS A 157 -6.84 28.03 15.69
C CYS A 157 -5.52 28.15 14.93
N GLY A 158 -5.58 28.39 13.62
CA GLY A 158 -4.41 28.48 12.75
C GLY A 158 -3.73 29.85 12.76
N ALA A 159 -4.39 30.91 13.22
CA ALA A 159 -3.79 32.23 13.39
C ALA A 159 -2.96 32.35 14.70
N LYS A 160 -3.10 31.39 15.61
CA LYS A 160 -2.22 31.22 16.78
C LYS A 160 -0.96 30.45 16.39
#